data_AF-A0A9W4SAQ7-F1
#
_entry.id   AF-A0A9W4SAQ7-F1
#
_cell.length_a   1.000
_cell.length_b   1.000
_cell.length_c   1.000
_cell.angle_alpha   90.00
_cell.angle_beta   90.00
_cell.angle_gamma   90.00
#
_symmetry.space_group_name_H-M   'P 1'
#
loop_
_entity.id
_entity.type
_entity.pdbx_description
1 polymer ?
#
loop_
_entity_poly.entity_id
_entity_poly.type
_entity_poly.pdbx_seq_one_letter_code
_entity_poly.pdbx_strand_id
1 'polypeptide(L)'
;MSSSIYTSDSPNSPPLRVNSKALVCKWDECPETFMILADLVSHLHEDHVGRKKANYTCEWASCPRKGATQTSRFALITHLRSHTGEKPYDCKVPAKHRYIRRENELLADEYQVIKKKLKRLRTEKDILLDAVMQQSMKSALMKNKRVFPTDVGNLCEDCI
;
A
#
# COMPACT_ATOMS: atom_id res chain seq x y z
N MET A 1 9.76 40.35 -34.87
CA MET A 1 8.36 40.40 -34.44
C MET A 1 8.36 40.30 -32.93
N SER A 2 8.00 41.41 -32.31
CA SER A 2 8.17 41.72 -30.89
C SER A 2 7.31 40.82 -30.01
N SER A 3 7.80 40.48 -28.82
CA SER A 3 6.93 40.01 -27.74
C SER A 3 7.33 40.71 -26.46
N SER A 4 6.39 41.55 -26.03
CA SER A 4 6.52 42.62 -25.06
C SER A 4 6.77 42.11 -23.65
N ILE A 5 7.73 42.73 -22.97
CA ILE A 5 7.88 42.68 -21.52
C ILE A 5 6.77 43.56 -20.95
N TYR A 6 5.67 42.96 -20.47
CA TYR A 6 4.65 43.69 -19.72
C TYR A 6 5.10 43.77 -18.25
N THR A 7 5.63 44.92 -17.88
CA THR A 7 5.78 45.34 -16.49
C THR A 7 4.40 45.65 -15.91
N SER A 8 3.93 44.82 -14.99
CA SER A 8 2.87 45.19 -14.05
C SER A 8 3.33 44.92 -12.63
N ASP A 9 3.90 45.95 -12.02
CA ASP A 9 4.11 46.02 -10.58
C ASP A 9 2.75 46.00 -9.87
N SER A 10 2.53 44.98 -9.04
CA SER A 10 1.43 44.92 -8.09
C SER A 10 2.01 44.58 -6.71
N PRO A 11 1.83 45.43 -5.66
CA PRO A 11 2.70 45.39 -4.47
C PRO A 11 2.47 44.26 -3.46
N ASN A 12 1.69 43.21 -3.78
CA ASN A 12 1.22 42.23 -2.79
C ASN A 12 1.37 40.75 -3.19
N SER A 13 2.24 40.42 -4.14
CA SER A 13 2.57 39.01 -4.40
C SER A 13 3.72 38.55 -3.49
N PRO A 14 3.59 37.42 -2.76
CA PRO A 14 4.70 36.87 -1.99
C PRO A 14 5.88 36.60 -2.94
N PRO A 15 7.14 36.85 -2.52
CA PRO A 15 8.29 36.69 -3.39
C PRO A 15 8.34 35.26 -3.93
N LEU A 16 8.21 35.13 -5.24
CA LEU A 16 8.35 33.84 -5.93
C LEU A 16 9.76 33.32 -5.63
N ARG A 17 9.86 32.17 -4.97
CA ARG A 17 11.15 31.50 -4.75
C ARG A 17 11.71 31.07 -6.10
N VAL A 18 12.52 31.93 -6.71
CA VAL A 18 13.27 31.61 -7.92
C VAL A 18 14.29 30.55 -7.57
N ASN A 19 14.15 29.36 -8.15
CA ASN A 19 15.13 28.31 -7.98
C ASN A 19 16.32 28.64 -8.87
N SER A 20 17.55 28.68 -8.33
CA SER A 20 18.76 28.97 -9.12
C SER A 20 19.08 27.92 -10.20
N LYS A 21 18.33 26.82 -10.21
CA LYS A 21 18.41 25.75 -11.21
C LYS A 21 17.05 25.60 -11.90
N ALA A 22 17.05 25.60 -13.22
CA ALA A 22 15.86 25.31 -14.01
C ALA A 22 15.28 23.92 -13.65
N LEU A 23 13.97 23.86 -13.50
CA LEU A 23 13.20 22.66 -13.22
C LEU A 23 12.74 22.10 -14.55
N VAL A 24 13.19 20.89 -14.89
CA VAL A 24 12.92 20.26 -16.19
C VAL A 24 11.78 19.26 -16.03
N CYS A 25 10.79 19.32 -16.92
CA CYS A 25 9.80 18.26 -17.06
C CYS A 25 10.47 17.01 -17.61
N LYS A 26 10.35 15.87 -16.93
CA LYS A 26 10.90 14.58 -17.41
C LYS A 26 9.78 13.61 -17.81
N TRP A 27 8.65 14.17 -18.24
CA TRP A 27 7.61 13.39 -18.87
C TRP A 27 8.08 12.91 -20.24
N ASP A 28 7.65 11.72 -20.66
CA ASP A 28 8.00 11.18 -21.97
C ASP A 28 7.67 12.19 -23.07
N GLU A 29 8.64 12.46 -23.94
CA GLU A 29 8.50 13.40 -25.07
C GLU A 29 8.17 14.86 -24.68
N CYS A 30 8.43 15.29 -23.44
CA CYS A 30 8.23 16.68 -23.01
C CYS A 30 9.56 17.44 -22.82
N PRO A 31 9.84 18.49 -23.61
CA PRO A 31 11.07 19.28 -23.49
C PRO A 31 10.94 20.51 -22.55
N GLU A 32 9.78 20.72 -21.92
CA GLU A 32 9.48 21.95 -21.18
C GLU A 32 10.34 22.16 -19.92
N THR A 33 10.75 23.41 -19.70
CA THR A 33 11.58 23.82 -18.56
C THR A 33 11.01 25.06 -17.87
N PHE A 34 11.13 25.09 -16.55
CA PHE A 34 10.48 26.09 -15.71
C PHE A 34 11.48 26.67 -14.70
N MET A 35 11.31 27.94 -14.36
CA MET A 35 12.12 28.61 -13.34
C MET A 35 11.49 28.50 -11.94
N ILE A 36 10.20 28.18 -11.88
CA ILE A 36 9.38 28.14 -10.67
C ILE A 36 8.66 26.79 -10.60
N LEU A 37 8.64 26.20 -9.40
CA LEU A 37 8.00 24.90 -9.17
C LEU A 37 6.49 24.92 -9.43
N ALA A 38 5.83 26.03 -9.08
CA ALA A 38 4.39 26.20 -9.31
C ALA A 38 4.03 26.08 -10.80
N ASP A 39 4.88 26.59 -11.69
CA ASP A 39 4.65 26.53 -13.14
C ASP A 39 4.83 25.10 -13.65
N LEU A 40 5.90 24.40 -13.22
CA LEU A 40 6.09 22.99 -13.55
C LEU A 40 4.90 22.15 -13.08
N VAL A 41 4.44 22.32 -11.85
CA VAL A 41 3.29 21.56 -11.31
C VAL A 41 2.02 21.84 -12.10
N SER A 42 1.78 23.10 -12.47
CA SER A 42 0.60 23.50 -13.24
C SER A 42 0.64 22.90 -14.65
N HIS A 43 1.80 22.95 -15.31
CA HIS A 43 2.06 22.26 -16.57
C HIS A 43 1.77 20.75 -16.48
N LEU A 44 2.26 20.05 -15.46
CA LEU A 44 1.97 18.62 -15.28
C LEU A 44 0.46 18.35 -15.14
N HIS A 45 -0.26 19.20 -14.42
CA HIS A 45 -1.68 19.01 -14.14
C HIS A 45 -2.57 19.21 -15.36
N GLU A 46 -2.22 20.14 -16.24
CA GLU A 46 -3.03 20.51 -17.40
C GLU A 46 -2.60 19.74 -18.65
N ASP A 47 -1.30 19.63 -18.92
CA ASP A 47 -0.79 19.07 -20.18
C ASP A 47 -0.64 17.55 -20.15
N HIS A 48 -0.19 17.00 -19.01
CA HIS A 48 0.10 15.56 -18.90
C HIS A 48 -0.99 14.77 -18.19
N VAL A 49 -1.49 15.26 -17.05
CA VAL A 49 -2.58 14.60 -16.32
C VAL A 49 -3.92 14.88 -17.01
N GLY A 50 -4.20 16.14 -17.33
CA GLY A 50 -5.45 16.60 -17.92
C GLY A 50 -6.68 16.30 -17.05
N ARG A 51 -7.88 16.45 -17.64
CA ARG A 51 -9.17 16.12 -17.00
C ARG A 51 -9.90 15.03 -17.80
N LYS A 52 -10.68 14.19 -17.12
CA LYS A 52 -11.57 13.18 -17.73
C LYS A 52 -10.88 12.19 -18.69
N LYS A 53 -9.72 11.65 -18.30
CA LYS A 53 -9.12 10.50 -19.02
C LYS A 53 -9.76 9.19 -18.57
N ALA A 54 -9.85 8.22 -19.49
CA ALA A 54 -10.31 6.86 -19.18
C ALA A 54 -9.39 6.17 -18.16
N ASN A 55 -8.08 6.39 -18.29
CA ASN A 55 -7.05 5.89 -17.40
C ASN A 55 -6.08 7.02 -17.03
N TYR A 56 -5.52 6.96 -15.82
CA TYR A 56 -4.49 7.88 -15.35
C TYR A 56 -3.19 7.11 -15.16
N THR A 57 -2.22 7.26 -16.06
CA THR A 57 -0.90 6.62 -15.97
C THR A 57 0.20 7.67 -15.79
N CYS A 58 1.30 7.26 -15.20
CA CYS A 58 2.50 8.10 -15.10
C CYS A 58 3.45 7.74 -16.23
N GLU A 59 3.81 8.72 -17.06
CA GLU A 59 4.80 8.52 -18.14
C GLU A 59 6.11 9.25 -17.86
N TRP A 60 6.42 9.45 -16.58
CA TRP A 60 7.69 10.04 -16.18
C TRP A 60 8.86 9.10 -16.49
N ALA A 61 9.90 9.61 -17.17
CA ALA A 61 10.98 8.81 -17.76
C ALA A 61 11.70 7.90 -16.76
N SER A 62 11.88 8.35 -15.52
CA SER A 62 12.55 7.59 -14.44
C SER A 62 11.57 6.96 -13.44
N CYS A 63 10.29 6.77 -13.79
CA CYS A 63 9.31 6.21 -12.86
C CYS A 63 9.39 4.67 -12.81
N PRO A 64 9.55 4.07 -11.61
CA PRO A 64 9.48 2.60 -11.45
C PRO A 64 8.11 2.00 -11.80
N ARG A 65 7.06 2.84 -11.80
CA ARG A 65 5.66 2.46 -12.10
C ARG A 65 5.16 3.10 -13.39
N LYS A 66 6.06 3.34 -14.36
CA LYS A 66 5.68 3.90 -15.66
C LYS A 66 4.59 3.06 -16.31
N GLY A 67 3.55 3.69 -16.87
CA GLY A 67 2.42 3.00 -17.51
C GLY A 67 1.41 2.31 -16.57
N ALA A 68 1.66 2.29 -15.25
CA ALA A 68 0.72 1.70 -14.31
C ALA A 68 -0.52 2.59 -14.12
N THR A 69 -1.71 1.98 -14.24
CA THR A 69 -2.98 2.69 -14.05
C THR A 69 -3.21 3.04 -12.59
N GLN A 70 -3.48 4.32 -12.35
CA GLN A 70 -3.85 4.87 -11.06
C GLN A 70 -5.37 4.90 -10.91
N THR A 71 -5.85 4.68 -9.70
CA THR A 71 -7.29 4.59 -9.38
C THR A 71 -8.06 5.89 -9.61
N SER A 72 -7.36 7.03 -9.67
CA SER A 72 -7.98 8.34 -9.90
C SER A 72 -6.95 9.38 -10.35
N ARG A 73 -7.46 10.52 -10.87
CA ARG A 73 -6.65 11.71 -11.15
C ARG A 73 -5.86 12.17 -9.92
N PHE A 74 -6.53 12.20 -8.77
CA PHE A 74 -5.93 12.64 -7.52
C PHE A 74 -4.78 11.72 -7.08
N ALA A 75 -4.94 10.41 -7.28
CA ALA A 75 -3.88 9.44 -7.01
C ALA A 75 -2.66 9.65 -7.93
N LEU A 76 -2.87 9.97 -9.20
CA LEU A 76 -1.77 10.32 -10.11
C LEU A 76 -1.08 11.62 -9.69
N ILE A 77 -1.82 12.69 -9.39
CA ILE A 77 -1.26 13.96 -8.91
C ILE A 77 -0.42 13.77 -7.66
N THR A 78 -0.94 13.02 -6.69
CA THR A 78 -0.21 12.72 -5.45
C THR A 78 1.06 11.93 -5.73
N HIS A 79 1.03 11.01 -6.70
CA HIS A 79 2.22 10.28 -7.13
C HIS A 79 3.28 11.21 -7.76
N LEU A 80 2.89 12.20 -8.57
CA LEU A 80 3.82 13.12 -9.23
C LEU A 80 4.62 13.98 -8.25
N ARG A 81 4.13 14.17 -7.01
CA ARG A 81 4.91 14.83 -5.93
C ARG A 81 6.21 14.11 -5.60
N SER A 82 6.30 12.79 -5.85
CA SER A 82 7.54 12.04 -5.70
C SER A 82 8.60 12.39 -6.75
N HIS A 83 8.19 12.94 -7.88
CA HIS A 83 9.07 13.38 -8.97
C HIS A 83 9.40 14.87 -8.86
N THR A 84 8.40 15.71 -8.58
CA THR A 84 8.58 17.17 -8.48
C THR A 84 9.11 17.63 -7.14
N GLY A 85 8.96 16.80 -6.10
CA GLY A 85 9.31 17.18 -4.72
C GLY A 85 8.39 18.24 -4.11
N GLU A 86 7.24 18.52 -4.74
CA GLU A 86 6.27 19.50 -4.25
C GLU A 86 5.76 19.12 -2.85
N LYS A 87 5.79 20.09 -1.93
CA LYS A 87 5.26 19.98 -0.57
C LYS A 87 4.12 20.98 -0.40
N PRO A 88 2.85 20.57 -0.61
CA PRO A 88 1.71 21.49 -0.55
C PRO A 88 1.46 22.07 0.85
N TYR A 89 2.00 21.41 1.89
CA TYR A 89 1.81 21.78 3.28
C TYR A 89 3.18 22.05 3.92
N ASP A 90 3.63 23.30 3.81
CA ASP A 90 4.79 23.75 4.57
C ASP A 90 4.37 24.00 6.02
N CYS A 91 4.76 23.08 6.89
CA CYS A 91 4.54 23.24 8.32
C CYS A 91 5.44 24.36 8.86
N LYS A 92 4.80 25.45 9.32
CA LYS A 92 5.47 26.60 9.94
C LYS A 92 6.06 26.29 11.33
N VAL A 93 5.89 25.06 11.84
CA VAL A 93 6.36 24.65 13.18
C VAL A 93 7.39 23.50 13.04
N PRO A 94 8.71 23.79 13.10
CA PRO A 94 9.76 22.79 12.88
C PRO A 94 9.76 21.62 13.88
N ALA A 95 9.20 21.82 15.08
CA ALA A 95 9.35 20.90 16.20
C ALA A 95 8.38 19.69 16.20
N LYS A 96 7.19 19.80 15.59
CA LYS A 96 6.18 18.72 15.64
C LYS A 96 6.40 17.59 14.62
N HIS A 97 7.19 17.83 13.56
CA HIS A 97 7.46 16.82 12.53
C HIS A 97 8.31 15.65 13.03
N ARG A 98 9.20 15.89 14.01
CA ARG A 98 10.00 14.82 14.61
C ARG A 98 9.20 13.91 15.55
N TYR A 99 8.16 14.47 16.18
CA TYR A 99 7.31 13.74 17.13
C TYR A 99 6.41 12.72 16.40
N ILE A 100 5.73 13.16 15.33
CA ILE A 100 4.79 12.30 14.58
C ILE A 100 5.50 11.16 13.85
N ARG A 101 6.72 11.37 13.34
CA ARG A 101 7.47 10.30 12.65
C ARG A 101 7.89 9.19 13.62
N ARG A 102 8.44 9.54 14.79
CA ARG A 102 8.94 8.57 15.77
C ARG A 102 7.80 7.73 16.36
N GLU A 103 6.67 8.35 16.69
CA GLU A 103 5.51 7.63 17.23
C GLU A 103 4.92 6.66 16.19
N ASN A 104 4.82 7.08 14.92
CA ASN A 104 4.36 6.20 13.84
C ASN A 104 5.30 5.02 13.55
N GLU A 105 6.61 5.19 13.71
CA GLU A 105 7.60 4.10 13.56
C GLU A 105 7.46 3.07 14.70
N LEU A 106 7.34 3.52 15.94
CA LEU A 106 7.14 2.63 17.09
C LEU A 106 5.81 1.86 17.00
N LEU A 107 4.73 2.52 16.60
CA LEU A 107 3.43 1.88 16.37
C LEU A 107 3.50 0.82 15.26
N ALA A 108 4.31 1.03 14.23
CA ALA A 108 4.51 0.05 13.16
C ALA A 108 5.22 -1.21 13.68
N ASP A 109 6.26 -1.06 14.49
CA ASP A 109 6.99 -2.19 15.09
C ASP A 109 6.10 -2.97 16.08
N GLU A 110 5.36 -2.27 16.95
CA GLU A 110 4.38 -2.87 17.84
C GLU A 110 3.31 -3.67 17.07
N TYR A 111 2.79 -3.10 15.98
CA TYR A 111 1.84 -3.78 15.12
C TYR A 111 2.41 -5.08 14.52
N GLN A 112 3.67 -5.08 14.07
CA GLN A 112 4.30 -6.30 13.53
C GLN A 112 4.50 -7.37 14.60
N VAL A 113 4.90 -6.98 15.82
CA VAL A 113 5.05 -7.90 16.95
C VAL A 113 3.70 -8.54 17.29
N ILE A 114 2.65 -7.73 17.41
CA ILE A 114 1.29 -8.20 17.70
C ILE A 114 0.80 -9.13 16.59
N LYS A 115 0.99 -8.75 15.32
CA LYS A 115 0.62 -9.58 14.16
C LYS A 115 1.33 -10.93 14.16
N LYS A 116 2.64 -10.96 14.47
CA LYS A 116 3.42 -12.20 14.58
C LYS A 116 2.96 -13.07 15.75
N LYS A 117 2.60 -12.46 16.88
CA LYS A 117 2.04 -13.15 18.05
C LYS A 117 0.66 -13.75 17.74
N LEU A 118 -0.21 -12.98 17.10
CA LEU A 118 -1.54 -13.44 16.64
C LEU A 118 -1.43 -14.62 15.67
N LYS A 119 -0.47 -14.58 14.73
CA LYS A 119 -0.24 -15.70 13.80
C LYS A 119 0.16 -16.97 14.55
N ARG A 120 1.06 -16.88 15.53
CA ARG A 120 1.48 -18.01 16.36
C ARG A 120 0.33 -18.57 17.20
N LEU A 121 -0.45 -17.71 17.85
CA LEU A 121 -1.61 -18.13 18.63
C LEU A 121 -2.69 -18.80 17.76
N ARG A 122 -2.88 -18.33 16.53
CA ARG A 122 -3.79 -18.97 15.58
C ARG A 122 -3.33 -20.37 15.21
N THR A 123 -2.06 -20.53 14.85
CA THR A 123 -1.51 -21.86 14.53
C THR A 123 -1.55 -22.81 15.72
N GLU A 124 -1.26 -22.32 16.92
CA GLU A 124 -1.32 -23.13 18.14
C GLU A 124 -2.76 -23.57 18.45
N LYS A 125 -3.73 -22.66 18.32
CA LYS A 125 -5.15 -22.98 18.41
C LYS A 125 -5.55 -24.06 17.40
N ASP A 126 -5.12 -23.93 16.14
CA ASP A 126 -5.49 -24.89 15.09
C ASP A 126 -4.90 -26.28 15.36
N ILE A 127 -3.66 -26.37 15.84
CA ILE A 127 -3.02 -27.63 16.26
C ILE A 127 -3.78 -28.27 17.43
N LEU A 128 -4.13 -27.49 18.44
CA LEU A 128 -4.87 -27.99 19.60
C LEU A 128 -6.27 -28.46 19.22
N LEU A 129 -6.95 -27.73 18.34
CA LEU A 129 -8.25 -28.14 17.81
C LEU A 129 -8.15 -29.46 17.05
N ASP A 130 -7.16 -29.61 16.16
CA ASP A 130 -6.93 -30.85 15.43
C ASP A 130 -6.62 -32.02 16.39
N ALA A 131 -5.77 -31.80 17.40
CA ALA A 131 -5.46 -32.81 18.41
C ALA A 131 -6.71 -33.28 19.19
N VAL A 132 -7.59 -32.35 19.58
CA VAL A 132 -8.86 -32.68 20.27
C VAL A 132 -9.79 -33.45 19.34
N MET A 133 -9.90 -33.06 18.07
CA MET A 133 -10.71 -33.76 17.08
C MET A 133 -10.18 -35.18 16.80
N GLN A 134 -8.87 -35.37 16.75
CA GLN A 134 -8.27 -36.69 16.60
C GLN A 134 -8.44 -37.55 17.86
N GLN A 135 -8.37 -36.96 19.06
CA GLN A 135 -8.59 -37.67 20.32
C GLN A 135 -10.04 -38.15 20.44
N SER A 136 -11.01 -37.34 20.02
CA SER A 136 -12.43 -37.71 20.02
C SER A 136 -12.72 -38.85 19.03
N MET A 137 -12.17 -38.78 17.80
CA MET A 137 -12.26 -39.85 16.79
C MET A 137 -11.68 -41.17 17.31
N LYS A 138 -10.45 -41.14 17.86
CA LYS A 138 -9.80 -42.33 18.45
C LYS A 138 -10.62 -42.91 19.60
N SER A 139 -11.20 -42.06 20.44
CA SER A 139 -12.05 -42.51 21.55
C SER A 139 -13.37 -43.15 21.06
N ALA A 140 -13.95 -42.68 19.97
CA ALA A 140 -15.15 -43.26 19.35
C ALA A 140 -14.85 -44.64 18.74
N LEU A 141 -13.72 -44.77 18.03
CA LEU A 141 -13.22 -46.04 17.49
C LEU A 141 -12.96 -47.09 18.59
N MET A 142 -12.42 -46.66 19.73
CA MET A 142 -12.18 -47.55 20.88
C MET A 142 -13.46 -47.94 21.65
N LYS A 143 -14.54 -47.16 21.55
CA LYS A 143 -15.86 -47.51 22.11
C LYS A 143 -16.59 -48.53 21.24
N ASN A 144 -16.44 -48.48 19.90
CA ASN A 144 -17.04 -49.45 18.98
C ASN A 144 -16.41 -50.85 19.02
N LYS A 145 -15.16 -51.00 19.50
CA LYS A 145 -14.50 -52.30 19.66
C LYS A 145 -14.94 -53.11 20.88
N ARG A 146 -15.77 -52.55 21.77
CA ARG A 146 -16.22 -53.20 23.03
C ARG A 146 -17.63 -53.81 22.98
N VAL A 147 -18.21 -53.96 21.79
CA VAL A 147 -19.45 -54.72 21.60
C VAL A 147 -19.20 -55.77 20.51
N PHE A 148 -18.80 -56.98 20.92
CA PHE A 148 -18.91 -58.18 20.09
C PHE A 148 -19.70 -59.24 20.86
N PRO A 149 -20.65 -59.96 20.22
CA PRO A 149 -21.57 -60.86 20.90
C PRO A 149 -20.87 -62.17 21.27
N THR A 150 -21.12 -62.67 22.49
CA THR A 150 -20.86 -64.07 22.83
C THR A 150 -22.02 -64.91 22.30
N ASP A 151 -21.80 -65.64 21.21
CA ASP A 151 -22.58 -66.85 20.96
C ASP A 151 -21.64 -67.94 20.44
N VAL A 152 -21.43 -68.93 21.31
CA VAL A 152 -20.67 -70.14 21.03
C VAL A 152 -21.62 -71.06 20.28
N GLY A 153 -21.52 -71.07 18.95
CA GLY A 153 -22.21 -72.03 18.10
C GLY A 153 -21.70 -73.44 18.40
N ASN A 154 -22.61 -74.28 18.92
CA ASN A 154 -22.40 -75.71 19.12
C ASN A 154 -22.04 -76.42 17.80
N LEU A 155 -21.08 -77.34 17.92
CA LEU A 155 -20.57 -78.21 16.86
C LEU A 155 -21.64 -79.16 16.32
N CYS A 156 -21.66 -79.32 15.00
CA CYS A 156 -22.46 -80.30 14.27
C CYS A 156 -21.64 -81.59 14.07
N GLU A 157 -22.25 -82.68 14.54
CA GLU A 157 -22.40 -84.04 13.99
C GLU A 157 -21.20 -84.97 13.66
N ASP A 158 -21.39 -86.19 14.18
CA ASP A 158 -21.12 -87.52 13.58
C ASP A 158 -19.96 -88.37 14.13
N CYS A 159 -20.30 -89.15 15.18
CA CYS A 159 -19.67 -90.42 15.53
C CYS A 159 -20.72 -91.55 15.42
N ILE A 160 -20.71 -92.30 14.32
CA ILE A 160 -21.07 -93.73 14.24
C ILE A 160 -19.96 -94.42 13.44
#